data_AF-Q6W4X2-F1
#
_entry.id   AF-Q6W4X2-F1
#
_cell.length_a   1.000
_cell.length_b   1.000
_cell.length_c   1.000
_cell.angle_alpha   90.00
_cell.angle_beta   90.00
_cell.angle_gamma   90.00
#
_symmetry.space_group_name_H-M   'P 1'
#
loop_
_entity.id
_entity.type
_entity.pdbx_description
1 polymer ?
#
loop_
_entity_poly.entity_id
_entity_poly.type
_entity_poly.pdbx_seq_one_letter_code
_entity_poly.pdbx_strand_id
1 'polypeptide(L)'
;MVNWTQLFNRNERQDSSKDEWAEYTEKSLQDFMKSEFMQSFAEDCSQMLKDEGNEFYESYDTIKAKMNSVLTDFGYMSLEVYEDAFSEEKQLEDLLKFKAEYLASK
;
A
#
# COMPACT_ATOMS: atom_id res chain seq x y z
N MET A 1 -16.33 5.69 -1.87
CA MET A 1 -15.03 5.97 -2.53
C MET A 1 -14.02 6.06 -1.41
N VAL A 2 -13.06 5.14 -1.40
CA VAL A 2 -12.05 5.05 -0.34
C VAL A 2 -11.18 6.30 -0.38
N ASN A 3 -10.72 6.78 0.78
CA ASN A 3 -9.69 7.82 0.85
C ASN A 3 -8.42 7.19 1.42
N TRP A 4 -7.57 6.66 0.54
CA TRP A 4 -6.38 5.91 0.93
C TRP A 4 -5.43 6.78 1.75
N THR A 5 -5.12 7.99 1.29
CA THR A 5 -4.21 8.90 2.00
C THR A 5 -4.68 9.18 3.43
N GLN A 6 -5.99 9.35 3.63
CA GLN A 6 -6.55 9.54 4.96
C GLN A 6 -6.47 8.28 5.82
N LEU A 7 -6.69 7.09 5.25
CA LEU A 7 -6.56 5.82 5.96
C LEU A 7 -5.10 5.51 6.31
N PHE A 8 -4.18 5.68 5.36
CA PHE A 8 -2.75 5.50 5.53
C PHE A 8 -2.21 6.41 6.66
N ASN A 9 -2.57 7.70 6.67
CA ASN A 9 -2.14 8.62 7.74
C ASN A 9 -2.70 8.30 9.13
N ARG A 10 -3.81 7.55 9.21
CA ARG A 10 -4.44 7.19 10.50
C ARG A 10 -3.90 5.90 11.09
N ASN A 11 -3.43 4.99 10.23
CA ASN A 11 -3.07 3.64 10.64
C ASN A 11 -1.55 3.39 10.58
N GLU A 12 -0.81 4.08 9.73
CA GLU A 12 0.63 3.88 9.56
C GLU A 12 1.46 4.81 10.44
N ARG A 13 2.55 4.26 10.98
CA ARG A 13 3.41 4.91 11.97
C ARG A 13 4.44 5.82 11.30
N GLN A 14 4.03 6.96 10.75
CA GLN A 14 4.90 7.78 9.89
C GLN A 14 5.94 8.67 10.59
N ASP A 15 6.07 8.64 11.92
CA ASP A 15 6.90 9.59 12.67
C ASP A 15 7.91 8.89 13.58
N SER A 16 9.12 8.68 13.06
CA SER A 16 10.24 8.07 13.81
C SER A 16 10.74 8.91 14.97
N SER A 17 10.35 10.19 15.06
CA SER A 17 10.64 11.02 16.23
C SER A 17 9.67 10.78 17.38
N LYS A 18 8.54 10.12 17.13
CA LYS A 18 7.48 9.83 18.12
C LYS A 18 7.24 8.34 18.33
N ASP A 19 7.64 7.48 17.40
CA ASP A 19 7.50 6.04 17.47
C ASP A 19 8.80 5.37 17.02
N GLU A 20 9.43 4.60 17.92
CA GLU A 20 10.66 3.84 17.60
C GLU A 20 10.39 2.73 16.57
N TRP A 21 9.12 2.35 16.39
CA TRP A 21 8.63 1.40 15.40
C TRP A 21 7.95 2.12 14.23
N ALA A 22 8.32 3.38 13.98
CA ALA A 22 7.81 4.11 12.83
C ALA A 22 8.18 3.39 11.53
N GLU A 23 7.15 3.04 10.79
CA GLU A 23 7.21 2.51 9.44
C GLU A 23 7.04 3.69 8.48
N TYR A 24 7.72 3.68 7.33
CA TYR A 24 7.64 4.76 6.34
C TYR A 24 8.21 6.10 6.85
N THR A 25 9.49 6.13 7.21
CA THR A 25 10.21 7.32 7.70
C THR A 25 10.84 8.15 6.57
N GLU A 26 11.14 7.53 5.43
CA GLU A 26 11.70 8.20 4.27
C GLU A 26 10.61 8.95 3.50
N LYS A 27 10.86 10.24 3.27
CA LYS A 27 9.90 11.13 2.58
C LYS A 27 9.52 10.61 1.20
N SER A 28 10.46 10.03 0.45
CA SER A 28 10.24 9.48 -0.88
C SER A 28 9.21 8.34 -0.86
N LEU A 29 9.33 7.41 0.08
CA LEU A 29 8.39 6.31 0.23
C LEU A 29 7.04 6.83 0.76
N GLN A 30 7.02 7.75 1.72
CA GLN A 30 5.77 8.39 2.17
C GLN A 30 5.03 9.09 1.03
N ASP A 31 5.75 9.87 0.21
CA ASP A 31 5.18 10.60 -0.92
C ASP A 31 4.62 9.62 -1.96
N PHE A 32 5.28 8.47 -2.17
CA PHE A 32 4.77 7.39 -3.02
C PHE A 32 3.49 6.76 -2.45
N MET A 33 3.49 6.40 -1.17
CA MET A 33 2.34 5.78 -0.50
C MET A 33 1.10 6.67 -0.49
N LYS A 34 1.28 8.00 -0.58
CA LYS A 34 0.22 9.03 -0.64
C LYS A 34 -0.10 9.49 -2.07
N SER A 35 0.50 8.88 -3.08
CA SER A 35 0.35 9.29 -4.49
C SER A 35 -1.03 8.93 -5.06
N GLU A 36 -1.39 9.58 -6.17
CA GLU A 36 -2.60 9.26 -6.94
C GLU A 36 -2.65 7.80 -7.42
N PHE A 37 -1.47 7.21 -7.68
CA PHE A 37 -1.38 5.80 -8.03
C PHE A 37 -1.85 4.92 -6.89
N MET A 38 -1.34 5.13 -5.67
CA MET A 38 -1.71 4.34 -4.50
C MET A 38 -3.18 4.52 -4.13
N GLN A 39 -3.71 5.74 -4.30
CA GLN A 39 -5.13 6.00 -4.18
C GLN A 39 -5.95 5.17 -5.17
N SER A 40 -5.58 5.18 -6.45
CA SER A 40 -6.30 4.41 -7.49
C SER A 40 -6.18 2.91 -7.24
N PHE A 41 -4.99 2.44 -6.87
CA PHE A 41 -4.74 1.03 -6.58
C PHE A 41 -5.56 0.52 -5.37
N ALA A 42 -5.67 1.33 -4.31
CA ALA A 42 -6.52 1.03 -3.16
C ALA A 42 -8.01 1.01 -3.55
N GLU A 43 -8.45 1.89 -4.45
CA GLU A 43 -9.82 1.86 -5.00
C GLU A 43 -10.09 0.61 -5.82
N ASP A 44 -9.14 0.16 -6.66
CA ASP A 44 -9.27 -1.09 -7.40
C ASP A 44 -9.40 -2.28 -6.42
N CYS A 45 -8.54 -2.33 -5.40
CA CYS A 45 -8.58 -3.38 -4.38
C CYS A 45 -9.91 -3.37 -3.59
N SER A 46 -10.39 -2.17 -3.23
CA SER A 46 -11.70 -1.97 -2.61
C SER A 46 -12.84 -2.47 -3.49
N GLN A 47 -12.79 -2.19 -4.80
CA GLN A 47 -13.80 -2.66 -5.74
C GLN A 47 -13.75 -4.19 -5.91
N MET A 48 -12.56 -4.80 -6.00
CA MET A 48 -12.41 -6.26 -6.02
C MET A 48 -13.02 -6.91 -4.77
N LEU A 49 -12.75 -6.35 -3.58
CA LEU A 49 -13.33 -6.83 -2.32
C LEU A 49 -14.85 -6.73 -2.31
N LYS A 50 -15.38 -5.63 -2.83
CA LYS A 50 -16.82 -5.40 -2.95
C LYS A 50 -17.47 -6.42 -3.90
N ASP A 51 -16.83 -6.71 -5.03
CA ASP A 51 -17.30 -7.70 -6.00
C ASP A 51 -17.24 -9.14 -5.44
N GLU A 52 -16.30 -9.40 -4.53
CA GLU A 52 -16.20 -10.63 -3.73
C GLU A 52 -17.24 -10.71 -2.59
N GLY A 53 -18.04 -9.66 -2.38
CA GLY A 53 -19.06 -9.60 -1.32
C GLY A 53 -18.49 -9.34 0.07
N ASN A 54 -17.27 -8.83 0.19
CA ASN A 54 -16.66 -8.50 1.47
C ASN A 54 -17.22 -7.18 2.01
N GLU A 55 -17.93 -7.21 3.15
CA GLU A 55 -18.56 -6.03 3.76
C GLU A 55 -17.56 -4.98 4.28
N PHE A 56 -16.28 -5.35 4.44
CA PHE A 56 -15.21 -4.48 4.94
C PHE A 56 -14.37 -3.87 3.81
N TYR A 57 -14.92 -3.77 2.60
CA TYR A 57 -14.22 -3.24 1.42
C TYR A 57 -13.71 -1.78 1.56
N GLU A 58 -14.11 -1.04 2.59
CA GLU A 58 -13.63 0.32 2.90
C GLU A 58 -12.63 0.38 4.08
N SER A 59 -12.36 -0.76 4.73
CA SER A 59 -11.46 -0.87 5.88
C SER A 59 -9.99 -0.81 5.45
N TYR A 60 -9.16 -0.09 6.21
CA TYR A 60 -7.74 0.00 5.96
C TYR A 60 -7.07 -1.37 5.90
N ASP A 61 -7.24 -2.19 6.95
CA ASP A 61 -6.58 -3.49 7.07
C ASP A 61 -7.01 -4.44 5.95
N THR A 62 -8.30 -4.40 5.59
CA THR A 62 -8.85 -5.25 4.52
C THR A 62 -8.33 -4.83 3.15
N ILE A 63 -8.22 -3.53 2.89
CA ILE A 63 -7.64 -3.01 1.66
C ILE A 63 -6.13 -3.31 1.61
N LYS A 64 -5.37 -3.08 2.69
CA LYS A 64 -3.93 -3.40 2.78
C LYS A 64 -3.69 -4.89 2.53
N ALA A 65 -4.50 -5.77 3.12
CA ALA A 65 -4.43 -7.21 2.88
C ALA A 65 -4.69 -7.58 1.41
N LYS A 66 -5.67 -6.92 0.75
CA LYS A 66 -5.92 -7.14 -0.67
C LYS A 66 -4.77 -6.62 -1.55
N MET A 67 -4.20 -5.47 -1.21
CA MET A 67 -3.01 -4.93 -1.89
C MET A 67 -1.83 -5.89 -1.76
N ASN A 68 -1.60 -6.47 -0.57
CA ASN A 68 -0.58 -7.50 -0.35
C ASN A 68 -0.80 -8.73 -1.24
N SER A 69 -2.05 -9.18 -1.38
CA SER A 69 -2.40 -10.27 -2.31
C SER A 69 -2.05 -9.90 -3.75
N VAL A 70 -2.47 -8.72 -4.22
CA VAL A 70 -2.23 -8.30 -5.61
C VAL A 70 -0.73 -8.10 -5.89
N LEU A 71 0.04 -7.54 -4.96
CA LEU A 71 1.50 -7.45 -5.08
C LEU A 71 2.13 -8.83 -5.26
N THR A 72 1.68 -9.80 -4.46
CA THR A 72 2.16 -11.19 -4.53
C THR A 72 1.79 -11.85 -5.86
N ASP A 73 0.59 -11.58 -6.40
CA ASP A 73 0.16 -12.08 -7.71
C ASP A 73 1.03 -11.53 -8.86
N PHE A 74 1.58 -10.33 -8.70
CA PHE A 74 2.55 -9.73 -9.62
C PHE A 74 4.00 -10.20 -9.36
N GLY A 75 4.24 -11.06 -8.37
CA GLY A 75 5.56 -11.59 -8.04
C GLY A 75 6.40 -10.68 -7.14
N TYR A 76 5.80 -9.67 -6.52
CA TYR A 76 6.44 -8.80 -5.53
C TYR A 76 6.16 -9.30 -4.10
N MET A 77 6.94 -8.82 -3.13
CA MET A 77 6.65 -9.09 -1.72
C MET A 77 5.45 -8.26 -1.25
N SER A 78 4.78 -8.69 -0.18
CA SER A 78 3.76 -7.89 0.49
C SER A 78 4.38 -6.64 1.13
N LEU A 79 3.55 -5.62 1.39
CA LEU A 79 3.98 -4.43 2.12
C LEU A 79 4.53 -4.81 3.50
N GLU A 80 3.87 -5.73 4.20
CA GLU A 80 4.33 -6.24 5.51
C GLU A 80 5.74 -6.85 5.46
N VAL A 81 6.04 -7.61 4.40
CA VAL A 81 7.38 -8.20 4.25
C VAL A 81 8.41 -7.13 3.94
N TYR A 82 8.06 -6.11 3.14
CA TYR A 82 8.96 -4.97 2.93
C TYR A 82 9.22 -4.19 4.22
N GLU A 83 8.16 -3.89 4.96
CA GLU A 83 8.18 -3.18 6.25
C GLU A 83 9.10 -3.89 7.27
N ASP A 84 9.04 -5.23 7.34
CA ASP A 84 9.79 -6.01 8.33
C ASP A 84 11.23 -6.36 7.92
N ALA A 85 11.47 -6.62 6.63
CA ALA A 85 12.69 -7.32 6.18
C ALA A 85 13.57 -6.54 5.20
N PHE A 86 13.11 -5.40 4.69
CA PHE A 86 13.81 -4.63 3.66
C PHE A 86 13.94 -3.15 4.02
N SER A 87 14.84 -2.44 3.32
CA SER A 87 14.93 -0.99 3.45
C SER A 87 13.77 -0.30 2.72
N GLU A 88 13.39 0.88 3.19
CA GLU A 88 12.39 1.72 2.53
C GLU A 88 12.79 2.09 1.08
N GLU A 89 14.09 2.28 0.83
CA GLU A 89 14.61 2.47 -0.54
C GLU A 89 14.30 1.27 -1.43
N LYS A 90 14.50 0.04 -0.92
CA LYS A 90 14.23 -1.18 -1.68
C LYS A 90 12.74 -1.38 -1.91
N GLN A 91 11.93 -1.13 -0.88
CA GLN A 91 10.47 -1.13 -0.99
C GLN A 91 10.00 -0.15 -2.08
N LEU A 92 10.52 1.08 -2.08
CA LEU A 92 10.17 2.07 -3.08
C LEU A 92 10.58 1.65 -4.49
N GLU A 93 11.79 1.13 -4.67
CA GLU A 93 12.29 0.65 -5.96
C GLU A 93 11.33 -0.39 -6.57
N ASP A 94 10.92 -1.36 -5.77
CA ASP A 94 10.07 -2.46 -6.24
C ASP A 94 8.62 -2.01 -6.42
N LEU A 95 8.10 -1.12 -5.56
CA LEU A 95 6.77 -0.53 -5.75
C LEU A 95 6.69 0.34 -7.02
N LEU A 96 7.77 1.00 -7.43
CA LEU A 96 7.84 1.74 -8.69
C LEU A 96 7.80 0.81 -9.91
N LYS A 97 8.45 -0.36 -9.84
CA LYS A 97 8.37 -1.39 -10.89
C LYS A 97 6.97 -2.00 -10.96
N PHE A 98 6.43 -2.37 -9.81
CA PHE A 98 5.05 -2.85 -9.67
C PHE A 98 4.06 -1.86 -10.29
N LYS A 99 4.18 -0.56 -9.97
CA LYS A 99 3.34 0.49 -10.58
C LYS A 99 3.36 0.45 -12.10
N ALA A 100 4.54 0.33 -12.71
CA ALA A 100 4.66 0.29 -14.17
C ALA A 100 3.98 -0.95 -14.77
N GLU A 101 4.20 -2.13 -14.18
CA GLU A 101 3.62 -3.39 -14.63
C GLU A 101 2.11 -3.45 -14.41
N TYR A 102 1.64 -3.02 -13.25
CA TYR A 102 0.22 -2.96 -12.90
C TYR A 102 -0.55 -2.05 -13.86
N LEU A 103 -0.03 -0.86 -14.15
CA LEU A 103 -0.66 0.06 -15.10
C LEU A 103 -0.63 -0.47 -16.54
N ALA A 104 0.39 -1.25 -16.92
CA ALA A 104 0.46 -1.89 -18.23
C ALA A 104 -0.48 -3.11 -18.36
N SER A 105 -0.93 -3.68 -17.25
CA SER A 105 -1.84 -4.83 -17.22
C SER A 105 -3.33 -4.46 -17.31
N LYS A 106 -3.66 -3.17 -17.18
CA LYS A 106 -5.02 -2.63 -17.30
C LYS A 106 -5.38 -2.32 -18.75
#